data_AF-A0A968ACL8-F1
#
_entry.id   AF-A0A968ACL8-F1
#
_cell.length_a   1.000
_cell.length_b   1.000
_cell.length_c   1.000
_cell.angle_alpha   90.00
_cell.angle_beta   90.00
_cell.angle_gamma   90.00
#
_symmetry.space_group_name_H-M   'P 1'
#
loop_
_entity.id
_entity.type
_entity.pdbx_description
1 polymer ?
#
loop_
_entity_poly.entity_id
_entity_poly.type
_entity_poly.pdbx_seq_one_letter_code
_entity_poly.pdbx_strand_id
1 'polypeptide(L)'
;MNTESSRLSAVQIGIIILTLATALIHFSLLFPDVLFILNGLGYLSLLAAYFLPIELARKNHNLVRWLFIIFTAVTILGWVAIGDKSWPGGALGYVTKLIEVALIVMLVVDGRRSNS
;
A
#
# COMPACT_ATOMS: atom_id res chain seq x y z
N MET A 1 13.93 8.83 32.61
CA MET A 1 12.71 8.58 31.81
C MET A 1 13.19 8.36 30.39
N ASN A 2 13.37 7.10 29.97
CA ASN A 2 13.98 6.79 28.69
C ASN A 2 12.90 6.94 27.61
N THR A 3 12.95 8.04 26.86
CA THR A 3 12.15 8.17 25.64
C THR A 3 12.79 7.28 24.58
N GLU A 4 12.42 6.01 24.56
CA GLU A 4 12.65 5.18 23.37
C GLU A 4 11.83 5.80 22.23
N SER A 5 12.49 6.61 21.42
CA SER A 5 12.02 6.91 20.08
C SER A 5 11.92 5.56 19.37
N SER A 6 10.68 5.05 19.23
CA SER A 6 10.40 3.85 18.45
C SER A 6 10.83 4.12 17.01
N ARG A 7 12.08 3.79 16.68
CA ARG A 7 12.64 3.98 15.34
C ARG A 7 11.88 3.07 14.39
N LEU A 8 11.37 3.63 13.31
CA LEU A 8 10.75 2.86 12.24
C LEU A 8 11.77 1.86 11.70
N SER A 9 11.35 0.61 11.52
CA SER A 9 12.19 -0.39 10.89
C SER A 9 12.36 -0.08 9.39
N ALA A 10 13.42 -0.59 8.77
CA ALA A 10 13.62 -0.43 7.33
C ALA A 10 12.43 -0.98 6.50
N VAL A 11 11.74 -2.01 7.00
CA VAL A 11 10.54 -2.56 6.37
C VAL A 11 9.37 -1.58 6.45
N GLN A 12 9.18 -0.95 7.61
CA GLN A 12 8.12 0.05 7.80
C GLN A 12 8.34 1.28 6.91
N ILE A 13 9.59 1.75 6.82
CA ILE A 13 9.96 2.84 5.89
C ILE A 13 9.65 2.43 4.45
N GLY A 14 9.99 1.19 4.07
CA GLY A 14 9.67 0.65 2.75
C GLY A 14 8.16 0.62 2.46
N ILE A 15 7.34 0.15 3.41
CA ILE A 15 5.87 0.16 3.29
C ILE A 15 5.36 1.57 3.05
N ILE A 16 5.83 2.55 3.83
CA ILE A 16 5.43 3.95 3.70
C ILE A 16 5.79 4.47 2.30
N ILE A 17 7.04 4.32 1.87
CA ILE A 17 7.51 4.85 0.57
C ILE A 17 6.77 4.20 -0.59
N LEU A 18 6.66 2.86 -0.61
CA LEU A 18 5.97 2.14 -1.69
C LEU A 18 4.49 2.51 -1.75
N THR A 19 3.84 2.68 -0.60
CA THR A 19 2.43 3.09 -0.56
C THR A 19 2.23 4.50 -1.08
N LEU A 20 3.06 5.45 -0.64
CA LEU A 20 2.98 6.84 -1.11
C LEU A 20 3.24 6.93 -2.62
N ALA A 21 4.25 6.22 -3.12
CA ALA A 21 4.52 6.14 -4.56
C ALA A 21 3.31 5.58 -5.32
N THR A 22 2.71 4.49 -4.82
CA THR A 22 1.52 3.88 -5.44
C THR A 22 0.34 4.84 -5.45
N ALA A 23 0.06 5.53 -4.33
CA ALA A 23 -1.03 6.49 -4.25
C ALA A 23 -0.86 7.66 -5.23
N LEU A 24 0.35 8.21 -5.31
CA LEU A 24 0.67 9.30 -6.25
C LEU A 24 0.51 8.87 -7.71
N ILE A 25 0.94 7.65 -8.07
CA ILE A 25 0.77 7.12 -9.42
C ILE A 25 -0.73 6.94 -9.75
N HIS A 26 -1.54 6.47 -8.81
CA HIS A 26 -2.97 6.35 -9.02
C HIS A 26 -3.63 7.73 -9.23
N PHE A 27 -3.22 8.74 -8.47
CA PHE A 27 -3.73 10.10 -8.68
C PHE A 27 -3.27 10.72 -10.01
N SER A 28 -2.15 10.29 -10.60
CA SER A 28 -1.63 10.90 -11.83
C SER A 28 -2.04 10.19 -13.12
N LEU A 29 -2.23 8.86 -13.10
CA LEU A 29 -2.42 8.05 -14.31
C LEU A 29 -3.64 8.45 -15.15
N LEU A 30 -4.78 8.68 -14.52
CA LEU A 30 -6.04 8.90 -15.22
C LEU A 30 -6.87 10.03 -14.59
N PHE A 31 -6.22 11.02 -13.97
CA PHE A 31 -6.96 12.11 -13.34
C PHE A 31 -7.89 12.85 -14.33
N PRO A 32 -9.15 13.13 -13.97
CA PRO A 32 -9.84 12.88 -12.70
C PRO A 32 -10.74 11.63 -12.70
N ASP A 33 -10.22 10.45 -13.01
CA ASP A 33 -10.96 9.19 -12.93
C ASP A 33 -11.25 8.80 -11.47
N VAL A 34 -12.53 8.56 -11.19
CA VAL A 34 -13.02 8.31 -9.83
C VAL A 34 -12.44 7.01 -9.25
N LEU A 35 -12.30 5.94 -10.04
CA LEU A 35 -11.77 4.66 -9.55
C LEU A 35 -10.29 4.80 -9.17
N PHE A 36 -9.52 5.54 -9.97
CA PHE A 36 -8.12 5.81 -9.69
C PHE A 36 -7.93 6.69 -8.45
N ILE A 37 -8.77 7.72 -8.28
CA ILE A 37 -8.76 8.54 -7.06
C ILE A 37 -9.12 7.70 -5.83
N LEU A 38 -10.16 6.85 -5.91
CA LEU A 38 -10.53 5.96 -4.81
C LEU A 38 -9.42 4.96 -4.47
N ASN A 39 -8.68 4.45 -5.46
CA ASN A 39 -7.52 3.60 -5.21
C ASN A 39 -6.44 4.34 -4.42
N GLY A 40 -6.04 5.54 -4.87
CA GLY A 40 -5.06 6.37 -4.17
C GLY A 40 -5.47 6.69 -2.73
N LEU A 41 -6.75 7.07 -2.52
CA LEU A 41 -7.29 7.31 -1.18
C LEU A 41 -7.35 6.04 -0.32
N GLY A 42 -7.67 4.88 -0.91
CA GLY A 42 -7.66 3.60 -0.23
C GLY A 42 -6.27 3.26 0.32
N TYR A 43 -5.23 3.45 -0.50
CA TYR A 43 -3.83 3.30 -0.07
C TYR A 43 -3.46 4.21 1.10
N LEU A 44 -3.77 5.50 1.00
CA LEU A 44 -3.48 6.46 2.07
C LEU A 44 -4.25 6.15 3.36
N SER A 45 -5.51 5.73 3.23
CA SER A 45 -6.37 5.38 4.36
C SER A 45 -5.87 4.14 5.09
N LEU A 46 -5.45 3.10 4.33
CA LEU A 46 -4.87 1.89 4.89
C LEU A 46 -3.49 2.13 5.51
N LEU A 47 -2.67 3.00 4.90
CA LEU A 47 -1.40 3.42 5.48
C LEU A 47 -1.59 4.13 6.83
N ALA A 48 -2.52 5.08 6.86
CA ALA A 48 -2.89 5.79 8.07
C ALA A 48 -3.40 4.82 9.15
N ALA A 49 -4.30 3.89 8.79
CA ALA A 49 -4.78 2.87 9.71
C ALA A 49 -3.66 1.96 10.23
N TYR A 50 -2.66 1.66 9.40
CA TYR A 50 -1.58 0.73 9.77
C TYR A 50 -0.54 1.35 10.73
N PHE A 51 -0.27 2.65 10.62
CA PHE A 51 0.79 3.33 11.38
C PHE A 51 0.31 4.34 12.42
N LEU A 52 -0.86 4.95 12.25
CA LEU A 52 -1.35 5.94 13.21
C LEU A 52 -1.92 5.26 14.46
N PRO A 53 -1.87 5.95 15.62
CA PRO A 53 -2.32 5.40 16.91
C PRO A 53 -3.85 5.28 17.06
N ILE A 54 -4.58 4.95 16.00
CA ILE A 54 -6.05 4.80 15.99
C ILE A 54 -6.44 3.56 16.79
N GLU A 55 -7.30 3.72 17.80
CA GLU A 55 -7.58 2.66 18.79
C GLU A 55 -8.16 1.38 18.16
N LEU A 56 -9.13 1.51 17.24
CA LEU A 56 -9.74 0.36 16.56
C LEU A 56 -8.73 -0.37 15.65
N ALA A 57 -7.88 0.39 14.95
CA ALA A 57 -6.87 -0.17 14.07
C ALA A 57 -5.75 -0.87 14.84
N ARG A 58 -5.35 -0.31 16.00
CA ARG A 58 -4.35 -0.93 16.89
C ARG A 58 -4.84 -2.24 17.48
N LYS A 59 -6.10 -2.29 17.95
CA LYS A 59 -6.72 -3.52 18.46
C LYS A 59 -6.82 -4.61 17.39
N ASN A 60 -7.00 -4.22 16.13
CA ASN A 60 -7.18 -5.12 15.00
C ASN A 60 -6.03 -5.01 13.98
N HIS A 61 -4.80 -4.79 14.43
CA HIS A 61 -3.68 -4.44 13.53
C HIS A 61 -3.43 -5.51 12.46
N ASN A 62 -3.54 -6.79 12.83
CA ASN A 62 -3.43 -7.88 11.86
C ASN A 62 -4.58 -7.89 10.82
N LEU A 63 -5.79 -7.46 11.19
CA LEU A 63 -6.89 -7.31 10.24
C LEU A 63 -6.60 -6.16 9.26
N VAL A 64 -6.12 -5.02 9.75
CA VAL A 64 -5.72 -3.89 8.89
C VAL A 64 -4.63 -4.33 7.92
N ARG A 65 -3.64 -5.09 8.39
CA ARG A 65 -2.59 -5.69 7.54
C ARG A 65 -3.17 -6.54 6.42
N TRP A 66 -4.10 -7.43 6.74
CA TRP A 66 -4.73 -8.31 5.75
C TRP A 66 -5.61 -7.53 4.78
N LEU A 67 -6.37 -6.55 5.25
CA LEU A 67 -7.13 -5.65 4.39
C LEU A 67 -6.20 -4.91 3.43
N PHE A 68 -5.03 -4.47 3.89
CA PHE A 68 -4.04 -3.79 3.08
C PHE A 68 -3.47 -4.71 1.99
N ILE A 69 -3.13 -5.96 2.34
CA ILE A 69 -2.67 -6.97 1.39
C ILE A 69 -3.76 -7.29 0.35
N ILE A 70 -4.99 -7.56 0.80
CA ILE A 70 -6.12 -7.93 -0.08
C ILE A 70 -6.44 -6.77 -1.01
N PHE A 71 -6.51 -5.54 -0.49
CA PHE A 71 -6.75 -4.36 -1.30
C PHE A 71 -5.70 -4.21 -2.40
N THR A 72 -4.42 -4.34 -2.05
CA THR A 72 -3.31 -4.28 -3.01
C THR A 72 -3.38 -5.42 -4.03
N ALA A 73 -3.80 -6.62 -3.63
CA ALA A 73 -4.00 -7.72 -4.58
C ALA A 73 -5.15 -7.42 -5.55
N VAL A 74 -6.24 -6.81 -5.08
CA VAL A 74 -7.38 -6.41 -5.91
C VAL A 74 -6.98 -5.36 -6.94
N THR A 75 -6.14 -4.38 -6.60
CA THR A 75 -5.66 -3.39 -7.58
C THR A 75 -4.78 -4.02 -8.66
N ILE A 76 -3.95 -5.02 -8.31
CA ILE A 76 -3.18 -5.81 -9.27
C ILE A 76 -4.13 -6.56 -10.21
N LEU A 77 -5.08 -7.33 -9.65
CA LEU A 77 -6.03 -8.14 -10.43
C LEU A 77 -6.91 -7.28 -11.33
N GLY A 78 -7.39 -6.13 -10.83
CA GLY A 78 -8.18 -5.18 -11.62
C GLY A 78 -7.42 -4.68 -12.84
N TRP A 79 -6.16 -4.28 -12.68
CA TRP A 79 -5.34 -3.89 -13.82
C TRP A 79 -5.01 -5.05 -14.78
N VAL A 80 -4.80 -6.26 -14.27
CA VAL A 80 -4.62 -7.44 -15.13
C VAL A 80 -5.86 -7.63 -16.00
N ALA A 81 -7.06 -7.54 -15.42
CA ALA A 81 -8.33 -7.76 -16.11
C ALA A 81 -8.68 -6.65 -17.13
N ILE A 82 -8.57 -5.38 -16.74
CA ILE A 82 -9.10 -4.25 -17.53
C ILE A 82 -8.09 -3.12 -17.80
N GLY A 83 -6.87 -3.21 -17.29
CA GLY A 83 -5.85 -2.18 -17.44
C GLY A 83 -5.22 -2.17 -18.83
N ASP A 84 -4.92 -0.97 -19.33
CA ASP A 84 -4.18 -0.76 -20.57
C ASP A 84 -2.72 -1.25 -20.44
N LYS A 85 -2.28 -2.00 -21.45
CA LYS A 85 -0.96 -2.64 -21.54
C LYS A 85 -0.19 -2.19 -22.78
N SER A 86 -0.77 -1.30 -23.58
CA SER A 86 -0.18 -0.79 -24.82
C SER A 86 1.02 0.12 -24.52
N TRP A 87 2.06 0.07 -25.35
CA TRP A 87 3.26 0.90 -25.18
C TRP A 87 3.05 2.30 -25.79
N PRO A 88 3.52 3.40 -25.16
CA PRO A 88 4.31 3.47 -23.92
C PRO A 88 3.48 3.63 -22.64
N GLY A 89 2.17 3.88 -22.72
CA GLY A 89 1.33 4.18 -21.55
C GLY A 89 1.28 3.05 -20.51
N GLY A 90 1.24 1.80 -20.96
CA GLY A 90 1.22 0.61 -20.12
C GLY A 90 2.48 0.38 -19.29
N ALA A 91 3.62 1.01 -19.65
CA ALA A 91 4.89 0.86 -18.93
C ALA A 91 4.77 1.23 -17.45
N LEU A 92 4.10 2.36 -17.17
CA LEU A 92 3.83 2.80 -15.80
C LEU A 92 2.94 1.81 -15.05
N GLY A 93 1.99 1.17 -15.73
CA GLY A 93 1.18 0.09 -15.17
C GLY A 93 2.03 -1.05 -14.63
N TYR A 94 2.94 -1.59 -15.44
CA TYR A 94 3.86 -2.67 -15.02
C TYR A 94 4.74 -2.26 -13.84
N VAL A 95 5.32 -1.06 -13.87
CA VAL A 95 6.15 -0.54 -12.77
C VAL A 95 5.34 -0.43 -11.48
N THR A 96 4.11 0.09 -11.56
CA THR A 96 3.20 0.18 -10.41
C THR A 96 2.91 -1.20 -9.83
N LYS A 97 2.73 -2.22 -10.67
CA LYS A 97 2.47 -3.59 -10.18
C LYS A 97 3.67 -4.21 -9.49
N LEU A 98 4.89 -3.92 -9.93
CA LEU A 98 6.09 -4.33 -9.20
C LEU A 98 6.18 -3.68 -7.81
N ILE A 99 5.83 -2.40 -7.70
CA ILE A 99 5.77 -1.66 -6.43
C ILE A 99 4.71 -2.28 -5.51
N GLU A 100 3.51 -2.56 -6.03
CA GLU A 100 2.41 -3.19 -5.27
C GLU A 100 2.77 -4.61 -4.79
N VAL A 101 3.45 -5.41 -5.62
CA VAL A 101 3.94 -6.74 -5.21
C VAL A 101 5.00 -6.62 -4.11
N ALA A 102 5.95 -5.68 -4.24
CA ALA A 102 6.94 -5.43 -3.20
C ALA A 102 6.28 -4.98 -1.88
N LEU A 103 5.23 -4.16 -1.96
CA LEU A 103 4.44 -3.74 -0.80
C LEU A 103 3.78 -4.93 -0.09
N ILE A 104 3.15 -5.85 -0.83
CA ILE A 104 2.57 -7.08 -0.27
C ILE A 104 3.64 -7.89 0.47
N VAL A 105 4.81 -8.08 -0.14
CA VAL A 105 5.92 -8.82 0.49
C VAL A 105 6.35 -8.15 1.80
N MET A 106 6.50 -6.83 1.80
CA MET A 106 6.88 -6.09 3.01
C MET A 106 5.81 -6.20 4.12
N LEU A 107 4.52 -6.11 3.79
CA LEU A 107 3.41 -6.30 4.74
C LEU A 107 3.38 -7.72 5.33
N VAL A 108 3.76 -8.74 4.55
CA VAL A 108 3.89 -10.11 5.05
C VAL A 108 5.07 -10.24 6.01
N VAL A 109 6.23 -9.66 5.65
CA VAL A 109 7.45 -9.70 6.48
C VAL A 109 7.25 -8.95 7.79
N ASP A 110 6.66 -7.76 7.76
CA ASP A 110 6.40 -6.95 8.95
C ASP A 110 5.50 -7.68 9.95
N GLY A 111 4.42 -8.31 9.46
CA GLY A 111 3.52 -9.11 10.30
C GLY A 111 4.16 -10.34 10.94
N ARG A 112 5.13 -10.97 10.28
CA ARG A 112 5.88 -12.10 10.87
C ARG A 112 6.79 -11.63 12.01
N ARG A 113 7.41 -10.45 11.87
CA ARG A 113 8.27 -9.85 12.90
C ARG A 113 7.50 -9.39 14.12
N SER A 114 6.27 -8.91 13.95
CA SER A 114 5.42 -8.47 15.06
C SER A 114 4.81 -9.62 15.88
N ASN A 115 4.79 -10.84 15.34
CA ASN A 115 4.23 -12.03 15.98
C ASN A 115 5.30 -13.00 16.52
N SER A 116 6.58 -12.63 16.42
CA SER A 116 7.73 -13.38 16.97
C SER A 116 8.20 -12.71 18.25
#